data_AF-I0IC27-F1
#
_entry.id   AF-I0IC27-F1
#
_cell.length_a   1.000
_cell.length_b   1.000
_cell.length_c   1.000
_cell.angle_alpha   90.00
_cell.angle_beta   90.00
_cell.angle_gamma   90.00
#
_symmetry.space_group_name_H-M   'P 1'
#
loop_
_entity.id
_entity.type
_entity.pdbx_description
1 polymer ?
#
loop_
_entity_poly.entity_id
_entity_poly.type
_entity_poly.pdbx_seq_one_letter_code
_entity_poly.pdbx_strand_id
1 'polypeptide(L)'
;MSALLLLSGGLLGDAAGAGVDAPGLSIHDAAMGVIGVAMVLAVVRLLRGPSLADRVVALDLLAFFSVGLVALIAVVSERAELVIVAVVVALLTFMGTAAFALYLERKGNENAG
;
A
#
# COMPACT_ATOMS: atom_id res chain seq x y z
N MET A 1 12.18 25.51 11.47
CA MET A 1 13.09 24.60 10.73
C MET A 1 13.52 23.37 11.54
N SER A 2 13.03 23.18 12.78
CA SER A 2 13.42 22.05 13.65
C SER A 2 12.36 20.93 13.76
N ALA A 3 11.12 21.16 13.31
CA ALA A 3 10.07 20.13 13.29
C ALA A 3 10.21 19.13 12.13
N LEU A 4 10.91 19.51 11.04
CA LEU A 4 11.13 18.64 9.88
C LEU A 4 12.26 17.61 10.11
N LEU A 5 13.16 17.85 11.07
CA LEU A 5 14.24 16.92 11.43
C LEU A 5 13.79 15.80 12.38
N LEU A 6 12.76 16.04 13.20
CA LEU A 6 12.20 15.06 14.15
C LEU A 6 11.43 13.93 13.46
N LEU A 7 10.94 14.13 12.23
CA LEU A 7 10.31 13.06 11.45
C LEU A 7 11.33 12.12 10.78
N SER A 8 12.62 12.52 10.71
CA SER A 8 13.69 11.66 10.18
C SER A 8 14.37 10.81 11.26
N GLY A 9 14.41 11.27 12.51
CA GLY A 9 15.16 10.60 13.59
C GLY A 9 14.42 9.46 14.30
N GLY A 10 13.08 9.47 14.29
CA GLY A 10 12.27 8.42 14.96
C GLY A 10 11.89 7.24 14.07
N LEU A 11 12.04 7.39 12.75
CA LEU A 11 11.77 6.34 11.76
C LEU A 11 13.07 5.73 11.19
N LEU A 12 14.23 6.24 11.62
CA LEU A 12 15.59 5.90 11.15
C LEU A 12 16.56 5.72 12.34
N GLY A 13 16.09 5.09 13.43
CA GLY A 13 16.84 4.96 14.70
C GLY A 13 17.52 3.59 14.92
N ASP A 14 17.17 2.55 14.18
CA ASP A 14 17.65 1.17 14.44
C ASP A 14 18.65 0.65 13.39
N ALA A 15 19.41 1.56 12.77
CA ALA A 15 20.62 1.23 12.02
C ALA A 15 21.86 1.08 12.94
N ALA A 16 21.72 0.40 14.09
CA ALA A 16 22.76 0.38 15.12
C ALA A 16 23.04 -1.00 15.73
N GLY A 17 22.75 -2.10 15.03
CA GLY A 17 22.79 -3.44 15.64
C GLY A 17 23.51 -4.58 14.92
N ALA A 18 23.39 -4.78 13.61
CA ALA A 18 24.02 -5.96 12.98
C ALA A 18 24.14 -5.87 11.44
N GLY A 19 25.38 -5.74 10.94
CA GLY A 19 25.78 -6.04 9.54
C GLY A 19 25.62 -4.90 8.53
N VAL A 20 26.55 -3.94 8.55
CA VAL A 20 26.60 -2.76 7.67
C VAL A 20 27.86 -2.83 6.81
N ASP A 21 27.97 -3.88 5.98
CA ASP A 21 29.16 -4.12 5.18
C ASP A 21 28.81 -4.40 3.70
N ALA A 22 28.41 -3.36 2.93
CA ALA A 22 28.82 -3.07 1.54
C ALA A 22 27.92 -2.02 0.82
N PRO A 23 28.45 -1.21 -0.12
CA PRO A 23 27.67 -0.32 -0.98
C PRO A 23 26.96 -1.15 -2.07
N GLY A 24 25.67 -1.38 -1.90
CA GLY A 24 24.84 -2.11 -2.86
C GLY A 24 23.40 -2.16 -2.38
N LEU A 25 22.46 -1.84 -3.26
CA LEU A 25 21.01 -1.81 -3.04
C LEU A 25 20.52 -3.05 -2.25
N SER A 26 20.21 -2.88 -0.96
CA SER A 26 19.59 -3.95 -0.16
C SER A 26 18.19 -4.24 -0.70
N ILE A 27 17.80 -5.52 -0.74
CA ILE A 27 16.52 -5.94 -1.36
C ILE A 27 15.30 -5.28 -0.69
N HIS A 28 15.40 -4.95 0.60
CA HIS A 28 14.37 -4.26 1.35
C HIS A 28 14.18 -2.80 0.90
N ASP A 29 15.28 -2.09 0.67
CA ASP A 29 15.26 -0.70 0.20
C ASP A 29 14.74 -0.60 -1.23
N ALA A 30 15.13 -1.55 -2.08
CA ALA A 30 14.57 -1.70 -3.42
C ALA A 30 13.05 -1.92 -3.38
N ALA A 31 12.59 -2.82 -2.50
CA ALA A 31 11.17 -3.12 -2.36
C ALA A 31 10.37 -1.90 -1.87
N MET A 32 10.86 -1.17 -0.87
CA MET A 32 10.23 0.08 -0.39
C MET A 32 10.14 1.12 -1.52
N GLY A 33 11.22 1.31 -2.27
CA GLY A 33 11.25 2.22 -3.42
C GLY A 33 10.24 1.86 -4.51
N VAL A 34 10.17 0.58 -4.90
CA VAL A 34 9.24 0.08 -5.92
C VAL A 34 7.79 0.24 -5.47
N ILE A 35 7.48 -0.12 -4.22
CA ILE A 35 6.13 0.07 -3.65
C ILE A 35 5.75 1.56 -3.63
N GLY A 36 6.66 2.44 -3.21
CA GLY A 36 6.43 3.88 -3.19
C GLY A 36 6.12 4.44 -4.59
N VAL A 37 6.90 4.05 -5.61
CA VAL A 37 6.63 4.44 -7.00
C VAL A 37 5.28 3.90 -7.46
N ALA A 38 4.96 2.64 -7.16
CA ALA A 38 3.70 2.03 -7.54
C ALA A 38 2.49 2.73 -6.89
N MET A 39 2.60 3.16 -5.62
CA MET A 39 1.57 3.97 -4.97
C MET A 39 1.37 5.33 -5.65
N VAL A 40 2.45 6.01 -6.04
CA VAL A 40 2.35 7.28 -6.78
C VAL A 40 1.64 7.06 -8.12
N LEU A 41 1.98 6.00 -8.85
CA LEU A 41 1.32 5.64 -10.11
C LEU A 41 -0.16 5.30 -9.89
N ALA A 42 -0.50 4.59 -8.82
CA ALA A 42 -1.88 4.29 -8.45
C ALA A 42 -2.68 5.56 -8.14
N VAL A 43 -2.10 6.52 -7.41
CA VAL A 43 -2.73 7.83 -7.17
C VAL A 43 -2.92 8.59 -8.47
N VAL A 44 -1.93 8.60 -9.36
CA VAL A 44 -2.06 9.23 -10.68
C VAL A 44 -3.21 8.60 -11.48
N ARG A 45 -3.35 7.27 -11.45
CA ARG A 45 -4.47 6.54 -12.08
C ARG A 45 -5.81 6.89 -11.44
N LEU A 46 -5.88 6.96 -10.11
CA LEU A 46 -7.08 7.32 -9.37
C LEU A 46 -7.60 8.72 -9.74
N LEU A 47 -6.69 9.68 -9.91
CA LEU A 47 -7.04 11.06 -10.26
C LEU A 47 -7.39 11.23 -11.75
N ARG A 48 -6.68 10.54 -12.64
CA ARG A 48 -6.86 10.66 -14.11
C ARG A 48 -7.78 9.60 -14.72
N GLY A 49 -8.34 8.70 -13.91
CA GLY A 49 -9.16 7.60 -14.38
C GLY A 49 -10.43 8.07 -15.11
N PRO A 50 -10.69 7.60 -16.36
CA PRO A 50 -11.80 8.08 -17.17
C PRO A 50 -13.16 7.53 -16.73
N SER A 51 -13.21 6.33 -16.15
CA SER A 51 -14.43 5.69 -15.68
C SER A 51 -14.43 5.54 -14.16
N LEU A 52 -15.62 5.44 -13.55
CA LEU A 52 -15.75 5.17 -12.11
C LEU A 52 -15.14 3.81 -11.74
N ALA A 53 -15.33 2.79 -12.59
CA ALA A 53 -14.75 1.48 -12.38
C ALA A 53 -13.21 1.53 -12.32
N ASP A 54 -12.58 2.30 -13.21
CA ASP A 54 -11.13 2.45 -13.22
C ASP A 54 -10.58 3.13 -11.96
N ARG A 55 -11.31 4.12 -11.44
CA ARG A 55 -10.95 4.78 -10.18
C ARG A 55 -11.06 3.84 -8.99
N VAL A 56 -12.07 2.97 -8.95
CA VAL A 56 -12.20 1.98 -7.86
C VAL A 56 -11.09 0.94 -7.92
N VAL A 57 -10.72 0.47 -9.12
CA VAL A 57 -9.56 -0.42 -9.27
C VAL A 57 -8.27 0.28 -8.83
N ALA A 58 -8.07 1.55 -9.18
CA ALA A 58 -6.92 2.31 -8.72
C ALA A 58 -6.88 2.49 -7.18
N LEU A 59 -8.04 2.65 -6.54
CA LEU A 59 -8.15 2.69 -5.09
C LEU A 59 -7.81 1.35 -4.44
N ASP A 60 -8.27 0.24 -5.03
CA ASP A 60 -7.94 -1.12 -4.59
C ASP A 60 -6.44 -1.40 -4.71
N LEU A 61 -5.81 -0.99 -5.81
CA LEU A 61 -4.36 -1.07 -5.99
C LEU A 61 -3.59 -0.25 -4.96
N LEU A 62 -4.07 0.93 -4.60
CA LEU A 62 -3.45 1.75 -3.55
C LEU A 62 -3.51 1.05 -2.18
N ALA A 63 -4.65 0.43 -1.85
CA ALA A 63 -4.81 -0.38 -0.65
C ALA A 63 -3.87 -1.60 -0.67
N PHE A 64 -3.78 -2.30 -1.80
CA PHE A 64 -2.88 -3.44 -1.98
C PHE A 64 -1.41 -3.09 -1.72
N PHE A 65 -0.92 -1.98 -2.29
CA PHE A 65 0.44 -1.51 -2.03
C PHE A 65 0.65 -1.07 -0.58
N SER A 66 -0.38 -0.50 0.05
CA SER A 66 -0.34 -0.14 1.48
C SER A 66 -0.19 -1.38 2.36
N VAL A 67 -0.92 -2.47 2.06
CA VAL A 67 -0.77 -3.77 2.73
C VAL A 67 0.63 -4.32 2.54
N GLY A 68 1.16 -4.28 1.31
CA GLY A 68 2.53 -4.70 1.02
C GLY A 68 3.58 -3.92 1.80
N LEU A 69 3.38 -2.60 1.97
CA LEU A 69 4.25 -1.76 2.78
C LEU A 69 4.20 -2.14 4.26
N VAL A 70 3.01 -2.36 4.83
CA VAL A 70 2.86 -2.82 6.22
C VAL A 70 3.51 -4.19 6.43
N ALA A 71 3.36 -5.11 5.48
CA ALA A 71 3.99 -6.43 5.54
C ALA A 71 5.53 -6.33 5.48
N LEU A 72 6.08 -5.43 4.65
CA LEU A 72 7.52 -5.19 4.59
C LEU A 72 8.05 -4.56 5.89
N ILE A 73 7.32 -3.62 6.48
CA ILE A 73 7.62 -3.04 7.79
C ILE A 73 7.59 -4.12 8.88
N ALA A 74 6.64 -5.06 8.81
CA ALA A 74 6.55 -6.18 9.75
C ALA A 74 7.83 -7.04 9.73
N VAL A 75 8.38 -7.31 8.54
CA VAL A 75 9.63 -8.05 8.38
C VAL A 75 10.81 -7.26 8.90
N VAL A 76 10.94 -5.99 8.52
CA VAL A 76 12.08 -5.13 8.92
C VAL A 76 12.07 -4.83 10.43
N SER A 77 10.88 -4.73 11.03
CA SER A 77 10.73 -4.43 12.46
C SER A 77 10.66 -5.68 13.34
N GLU A 78 10.72 -6.88 12.76
CA GLU A 78 10.54 -8.17 13.45
C GLU A 78 9.22 -8.27 14.25
N ARG A 79 8.17 -7.62 13.76
CA ARG A 79 6.85 -7.52 14.43
C ARG A 79 5.80 -8.32 13.68
N ALA A 80 5.65 -9.59 14.04
CA ALA A 80 4.67 -10.49 13.42
C ALA A 80 3.21 -10.00 13.59
N GLU A 81 2.93 -9.22 14.64
CA GLU A 81 1.61 -8.64 14.87
C GLU A 81 1.13 -7.72 13.73
N LEU A 82 2.06 -7.07 13.02
CA LEU A 82 1.74 -6.19 11.89
C LEU A 82 1.26 -6.97 10.66
N VAL A 83 1.66 -8.24 10.52
CA VAL A 83 1.20 -9.12 9.43
C VAL A 83 -0.30 -9.40 9.56
N ILE A 84 -0.79 -9.62 10.78
CA ILE A 84 -2.22 -9.85 11.03
C ILE A 84 -3.02 -8.60 10.64
N VAL A 85 -2.54 -7.42 11.02
CA VAL A 85 -3.16 -6.14 10.62
C VAL A 85 -3.18 -6.00 9.09
N ALA A 86 -2.07 -6.30 8.41
CA ALA A 86 -1.98 -6.27 6.96
C ALA A 86 -3.01 -7.20 6.30
N VAL A 87 -3.13 -8.45 6.79
CA VAL A 87 -4.09 -9.42 6.28
C VAL A 87 -5.53 -8.97 6.49
N VAL A 88 -5.87 -8.44 7.66
CA VAL A 88 -7.21 -7.91 7.95
C VAL A 88 -7.55 -6.76 7.00
N VAL A 89 -6.64 -5.81 6.81
CA VAL A 89 -6.83 -4.68 5.89
C VAL A 89 -6.96 -5.17 4.44
N ALA A 90 -6.18 -6.16 4.03
CA ALA A 90 -6.26 -6.76 2.69
C ALA A 90 -7.63 -7.38 2.42
N LEU A 91 -8.18 -8.14 3.38
CA LEU A 91 -9.49 -8.76 3.26
C LEU A 91 -10.61 -7.72 3.23
N LEU A 92 -10.54 -6.69 4.09
CA LEU A 92 -11.54 -5.62 4.15
C LEU A 92 -11.59 -4.83 2.84
N THR A 93 -10.42 -4.48 2.29
CA THR A 93 -10.31 -3.70 1.06
C THR A 93 -10.77 -4.50 -0.16
N PHE A 94 -10.33 -5.75 -0.28
CA PHE A 94 -10.80 -6.66 -1.32
C PHE A 94 -12.33 -6.86 -1.28
N MET A 95 -12.89 -7.08 -0.08
CA MET A 95 -14.33 -7.25 0.09
C MET A 95 -15.09 -5.98 -0.31
N GLY A 96 -14.59 -4.79 0.03
CA GLY A 96 -15.17 -3.51 -0.39
C GLY A 96 -15.21 -3.37 -1.91
N THR A 97 -14.11 -3.72 -2.59
CA THR A 97 -14.02 -3.69 -4.05
C THR A 97 -14.97 -4.70 -4.71
N ALA A 98 -15.07 -5.92 -4.18
CA ALA A 98 -16.01 -6.94 -4.65
C ALA A 98 -17.47 -6.51 -4.46
N ALA A 99 -17.81 -5.93 -3.31
CA ALA A 99 -19.15 -5.39 -3.05
C ALA A 99 -19.50 -4.26 -4.02
N PHE A 100 -18.54 -3.38 -4.35
CA PHE A 100 -18.74 -2.33 -5.33
C PHE A 100 -18.97 -2.88 -6.75
N ALA A 101 -18.20 -3.89 -7.17
CA ALA A 101 -18.40 -4.55 -8.46
C ALA A 101 -19.80 -5.16 -8.58
N LEU A 102 -20.25 -5.86 -7.54
CA LEU A 102 -21.60 -6.44 -7.47
C LEU A 102 -22.70 -5.36 -7.50
N TYR A 103 -22.46 -4.21 -6.87
CA TYR A 103 -23.40 -3.09 -6.91
C TYR A 103 -23.56 -2.53 -8.34
N LEU A 104 -22.47 -2.38 -9.08
CA LEU A 104 -22.53 -1.92 -10.47
C LEU A 104 -23.24 -2.91 -11.40
N GLU A 105 -23.00 -4.21 -11.22
CA GLU A 105 -23.65 -5.27 -11.99
C GLU A 105 -25.17 -5.25 -11.79
N ARG A 106 -25.62 -5.19 -10.53
CA ARG A 106 -27.06 -5.15 -10.20
C ARG A 106 -27.76 -3.93 -10.80
N LYS A 107 -27.15 -2.75 -10.69
CA LYS A 107 -27.69 -1.52 -11.29
C LYS A 107 -27.78 -1.59 -12.82
N GLY A 108 -26.86 -2.32 -13.46
CA GLY A 108 -26.92 -2.58 -14.91
C GLY A 108 -28.14 -3.41 -15.32
N ASN A 109 -28.48 -4.43 -14.54
CA ASN A 109 -29.59 -5.34 -14.82
C ASN A 109 -30.97 -4.70 -14.57
N GLU A 110 -31.09 -3.81 -13.59
CA GLU A 110 -32.34 -3.09 -13.28
C GLU A 110 -32.77 -2.12 -14.38
N ASN A 111 -31.84 -1.56 -15.17
CA ASN A 111 -32.16 -0.64 -16.26
C ASN A 111 -32.48 -1.34 -17.60
N ALA A 112 -32.35 -2.67 -17.64
CA ALA A 112 -32.49 -3.47 -18.87
C ALA A 112 -33.80 -4.27 -18.94
N GLY A 113 -34.66 -4.20 -17.91
CA GLY A 113 -36.00 -4.80 -17.87
C GLY A 113 -37.08 -3.74 -17.76
#